data_AF-A0A016WZ73-F1
#
_entry.id   AF-A0A016WZ73-F1
#
_cell.length_a   1.000
_cell.length_b   1.000
_cell.length_c   1.000
_cell.angle_alpha   90.00
_cell.angle_beta   90.00
_cell.angle_gamma   90.00
#
_symmetry.space_group_name_H-M   'P 1'
#
loop_
_entity.id
_entity.type
_entity.pdbx_description
1 polymer ?
#
loop_
_entity_poly.entity_id
_entity_poly.type
_entity_poly.pdbx_seq_one_letter_code
_entity_poly.pdbx_strand_id
1 'polypeptide(L)'
;MKDASLTKEERLEKLAQNLETLDFVEPNTVTLLAEANDYHWKLVNSASAKVKEVWNKSYDLKTDPKLYLMTRKERRAEGEKLYNTLSDAEKKEMKEIRMKVEEHVKGLMRALVRED
;
A
#
# COMPACT_ATOMS: atom_id res chain seq x y z
N MET A 1 0.21 2.05 7.71
CA MET A 1 -0.45 3.33 8.08
C MET A 1 0.66 4.36 8.17
N LYS A 2 0.47 5.57 7.63
CA LYS A 2 1.56 6.59 7.54
C LYS A 2 2.04 7.04 8.93
N ASP A 3 1.24 6.79 9.96
CA ASP A 3 1.55 7.01 11.37
C ASP A 3 2.23 5.78 11.98
N ALA A 4 3.54 5.87 12.19
CA ALA A 4 4.29 4.93 13.03
C ALA A 4 4.10 5.22 14.53
N SER A 5 3.31 6.24 14.89
CA SER A 5 2.99 6.63 16.26
C SER A 5 1.94 5.73 16.92
N LEU A 6 1.21 4.93 16.13
CA LEU A 6 0.13 4.06 16.58
C LEU A 6 0.64 2.63 16.83
N THR A 7 0.13 2.01 17.88
CA THR A 7 0.33 0.58 18.18
C THR A 7 -0.29 -0.32 17.09
N LYS A 8 0.02 -1.62 17.10
CA LYS A 8 -0.56 -2.57 16.14
C LYS A 8 -2.08 -2.66 16.34
N GLU A 9 -2.52 -2.65 17.58
CA GLU A 9 -3.91 -2.75 18.00
C GLU A 9 -4.73 -1.53 17.54
N GLU A 10 -4.22 -0.31 17.78
CA GLU A 10 -4.89 0.93 17.31
C GLU A 10 -4.97 1.01 15.78
N ARG A 11 -3.97 0.44 15.08
CA ARG A 11 -3.99 0.38 13.61
C ARG A 11 -5.02 -0.62 13.10
N LEU A 12 -5.18 -1.76 13.77
CA LEU A 12 -6.21 -2.76 13.46
C LEU A 12 -7.61 -2.19 13.71
N GLU A 13 -7.81 -1.50 14.84
CA GLU A 13 -9.10 -0.90 15.18
C GLU A 13 -9.53 0.18 14.16
N LYS A 14 -8.62 1.08 13.77
CA LYS A 14 -8.90 2.05 12.68
C LYS A 14 -9.17 1.38 11.34
N LEU A 15 -8.50 0.28 11.03
CA LEU A 15 -8.76 -0.47 9.79
C LEU A 15 -10.13 -1.13 9.86
N ALA A 16 -10.48 -1.75 10.99
CA ALA A 16 -11.80 -2.34 11.22
C ALA A 16 -12.91 -1.29 11.07
N GLN A 17 -12.80 -0.13 11.73
CA GLN A 17 -13.78 0.96 11.61
C GLN A 17 -13.96 1.47 10.17
N ASN A 18 -12.88 1.61 9.41
CA ASN A 18 -12.95 2.02 8.00
C ASN A 18 -13.55 0.93 7.09
N LEU A 19 -13.51 -0.33 7.51
CA LEU A 19 -14.01 -1.48 6.78
C LEU A 19 -15.40 -1.92 7.28
N GLU A 20 -15.84 -1.46 8.46
CA GLU A 20 -17.14 -1.78 9.08
C GLU A 20 -18.31 -1.23 8.24
N THR A 21 -18.07 -0.22 7.40
CA THR A 21 -19.04 0.25 6.41
C THR A 21 -19.20 -0.70 5.21
N LEU A 22 -18.40 -1.77 5.14
CA LEU A 22 -18.47 -2.82 4.13
C LEU A 22 -18.94 -4.10 4.84
N ASP A 23 -20.22 -4.44 4.69
CA ASP A 23 -20.93 -5.59 5.31
C ASP A 23 -20.30 -6.99 5.09
N PHE A 24 -19.14 -7.10 4.45
CA PHE A 24 -18.56 -8.34 3.93
C PHE A 24 -17.08 -8.57 4.31
N VAL A 25 -16.52 -7.79 5.24
CA VAL A 25 -15.10 -7.95 5.60
C VAL A 25 -14.94 -8.91 6.78
N GLU A 26 -14.49 -10.13 6.49
CA GLU A 26 -14.15 -11.10 7.54
C GLU A 26 -13.01 -10.59 8.43
N PRO A 27 -13.03 -10.83 9.75
CA PRO A 27 -11.99 -10.38 10.68
C PRO A 27 -10.56 -10.78 10.27
N ASN A 28 -10.40 -11.96 9.68
CA ASN A 28 -9.13 -12.45 9.17
C ASN A 28 -8.60 -11.58 8.01
N THR A 29 -9.50 -11.02 7.19
CA THR A 29 -9.15 -10.11 6.09
C THR A 29 -8.55 -8.80 6.64
N VAL A 30 -9.06 -8.26 7.74
CA VAL A 30 -8.53 -7.04 8.38
C VAL A 30 -7.09 -7.25 8.86
N THR A 31 -6.83 -8.39 9.51
CA THR A 31 -5.48 -8.77 9.99
C THR A 31 -4.51 -8.91 8.82
N LEU A 32 -4.94 -9.57 7.75
CA LEU A 32 -4.14 -9.80 6.54
C LEU A 32 -3.80 -8.47 5.83
N LEU A 33 -4.77 -7.55 5.73
CA LEU A 33 -4.57 -6.20 5.20
C LEU A 33 -3.58 -5.39 6.06
N ALA A 34 -3.69 -5.49 7.37
CA ALA A 34 -2.76 -4.82 8.29
C ALA A 34 -1.33 -5.35 8.14
N GLU A 35 -1.15 -6.66 8.08
CA GLU A 35 0.15 -7.30 7.91
C GLU A 35 0.79 -6.97 6.54
N ALA A 36 0.01 -7.07 5.47
CA ALA A 36 0.44 -6.67 4.14
C ALA A 36 0.87 -5.19 4.09
N ASN A 37 0.10 -4.31 4.74
CA ASN A 37 0.41 -2.88 4.81
C ASN A 37 1.67 -2.61 5.64
N ASP A 38 1.84 -3.29 6.78
CA ASP A 38 3.02 -3.14 7.65
C ASP A 38 4.29 -3.60 6.95
N TYR A 39 4.24 -4.75 6.28
CA TYR A 39 5.36 -5.24 5.47
C TYR A 39 5.72 -4.28 4.33
N HIS A 40 4.69 -3.77 3.64
CA HIS A 40 4.88 -2.80 2.57
C HIS A 40 5.55 -1.51 3.07
N TRP A 41 5.07 -0.93 4.17
CA TRP A 41 5.68 0.27 4.75
C TRP A 41 7.09 0.02 5.29
N LYS A 42 7.39 -1.16 5.81
CA LYS A 42 8.76 -1.54 6.21
C LYS A 42 9.74 -1.46 5.02
N LEU A 43 9.34 -1.99 3.86
CA LEU A 43 10.15 -1.94 2.64
C LEU A 43 10.34 -0.50 2.14
N VAL A 44 9.26 0.27 2.05
CA VAL A 44 9.31 1.69 1.63
C VAL A 44 10.16 2.52 2.58
N ASN A 45 10.08 2.25 3.89
CA ASN A 45 10.87 2.96 4.89
C ASN A 45 12.36 2.66 4.83
N SER A 46 12.74 1.51 4.27
CA SER A 46 14.12 1.09 4.05
C SER A 46 14.66 1.47 2.67
N ALA A 47 13.81 2.00 1.79
CA ALA A 47 14.17 2.38 0.43
C ALA A 47 14.96 3.70 0.38
N SER A 48 15.53 3.99 -0.79
CA SER A 48 16.15 5.29 -1.08
C SER A 48 15.19 6.45 -0.83
N ALA A 49 15.74 7.61 -0.46
CA ALA A 49 14.96 8.79 -0.11
C ALA A 49 14.00 9.22 -1.24
N LYS A 50 14.46 9.14 -2.50
CA LYS A 50 13.65 9.49 -3.67
C LYS A 50 12.51 8.51 -3.91
N VAL A 51 12.78 7.20 -3.81
CA VAL A 51 11.74 6.17 -3.91
C VAL A 51 10.68 6.38 -2.84
N LYS A 52 11.08 6.62 -1.58
CA LYS A 52 10.18 6.95 -0.48
C LYS A 52 9.34 8.21 -0.74
N GLU A 53 9.96 9.27 -1.24
CA GLU A 53 9.27 10.52 -1.61
C GLU A 53 8.19 10.27 -2.68
N VAL A 54 8.55 9.60 -3.77
CA VAL A 54 7.62 9.28 -4.87
C VAL A 54 6.52 8.33 -4.41
N TRP A 55 6.83 7.38 -3.53
CA TRP A 55 5.84 6.47 -2.96
C TRP A 55 4.81 7.22 -2.09
N ASN A 56 5.27 8.12 -1.23
CA ASN A 56 4.41 8.96 -0.40
C ASN A 56 3.50 9.85 -1.27
N LYS A 57 4.04 10.53 -2.28
CA LYS A 57 3.25 11.35 -3.21
C LYS A 57 2.21 10.52 -3.97
N SER A 58 2.55 9.28 -4.32
CA SER A 58 1.60 8.35 -4.96
C SER A 58 0.45 7.95 -4.04
N TYR A 59 0.69 7.84 -2.73
CA TYR A 59 -0.38 7.64 -1.73
C TYR A 59 -1.25 8.89 -1.58
N ASP A 60 -0.62 10.06 -1.46
CA ASP A 60 -1.35 11.33 -1.33
C ASP A 60 -2.27 11.56 -2.55
N LEU A 61 -1.78 11.23 -3.76
CA LEU A 61 -2.57 11.26 -4.98
C LEU A 61 -3.78 10.32 -4.93
N LYS A 62 -3.62 9.08 -4.42
CA LYS A 62 -4.71 8.10 -4.29
C LYS A 62 -5.77 8.50 -3.27
N THR A 63 -5.40 9.33 -2.30
CA THR A 63 -6.34 9.86 -1.30
C THR A 63 -7.01 11.16 -1.74
N ASP A 64 -6.55 11.80 -2.82
CA ASP A 64 -7.18 13.01 -3.35
C ASP A 64 -8.51 12.68 -4.05
N PRO A 65 -9.65 13.22 -3.60
CA PRO A 65 -10.96 13.04 -4.25
C PRO A 65 -10.97 13.42 -5.73
N LYS A 66 -10.16 14.41 -6.14
CA LYS A 66 -10.04 14.85 -7.53
C LYS A 66 -9.54 13.76 -8.45
N LEU A 67 -8.72 12.84 -7.94
CA LEU A 67 -8.20 11.72 -8.73
C LEU A 67 -9.36 10.84 -9.25
N TYR A 68 -10.44 10.70 -8.48
CA TYR A 68 -11.60 9.86 -8.85
C TYR A 68 -12.52 10.53 -9.86
N LEU A 69 -12.40 11.85 -10.04
CA LEU A 69 -13.08 12.60 -11.09
C LEU A 69 -12.35 12.52 -12.45
N MET A 70 -11.11 12.02 -12.47
CA MET A 70 -10.29 11.89 -13.67
C MET A 70 -10.56 10.58 -14.44
N THR A 71 -10.41 10.66 -15.76
CA THR A 71 -10.38 9.49 -16.63
C THR A 71 -9.23 8.54 -16.27
N ARG A 72 -9.32 7.29 -16.71
CA ARG A 72 -8.24 6.31 -16.53
C ARG A 72 -6.91 6.78 -17.15
N LYS A 73 -6.96 7.50 -18.28
CA LYS A 73 -5.79 8.02 -18.98
C LYS A 73 -5.11 9.12 -18.17
N GLU A 74 -5.88 10.06 -17.62
CA GLU A 74 -5.38 11.15 -16.78
C GLU A 74 -4.75 10.62 -15.49
N ARG A 75 -5.41 9.68 -14.80
CA ARG A 75 -4.84 9.03 -13.61
C ARG A 75 -3.51 8.36 -13.89
N ARG A 76 -3.39 7.69 -15.04
CA ARG A 76 -2.14 7.09 -15.48
C ARG A 76 -1.06 8.14 -15.73
N ALA A 77 -1.41 9.24 -16.40
CA ALA A 77 -0.47 10.33 -16.65
C ALA A 77 0.05 10.97 -15.36
N GLU A 78 -0.79 11.18 -14.34
CA GLU A 78 -0.35 11.68 -13.03
C GLU A 78 0.61 10.70 -12.33
N GLY A 79 0.32 9.40 -12.39
CA GLY A 79 1.24 8.38 -11.88
C GLY A 79 2.58 8.33 -12.65
N GLU A 80 2.53 8.44 -13.97
CA GLU A 80 3.73 8.45 -14.83
C GLU A 80 4.59 9.69 -14.58
N LYS A 81 4.00 10.88 -14.33
CA LYS A 81 4.75 12.08 -13.93
C LYS A 81 5.60 11.82 -12.69
N LEU A 82 5.03 11.19 -11.66
CA LEU A 82 5.74 10.85 -10.44
C LEU A 82 6.85 9.81 -10.71
N TYR A 83 6.51 8.73 -11.42
CA TYR A 83 7.45 7.63 -11.72
C TYR A 83 8.63 8.09 -12.59
N ASN A 84 8.42 9.01 -13.52
CA ASN A 84 9.46 9.52 -14.41
C ASN A 84 10.45 10.47 -13.72
N THR A 85 10.19 10.89 -12.47
CA THR A 85 11.19 11.60 -11.66
C THR A 85 12.29 10.69 -11.09
N LEU A 86 12.12 9.38 -11.22
CA LEU A 86 13.07 8.38 -10.74
C LEU A 86 14.13 8.06 -11.82
N SER A 87 15.36 7.86 -11.37
CA SER A 87 16.42 7.21 -12.13
C SER A 87 16.11 5.72 -12.39
N ASP A 88 16.83 5.08 -13.31
CA ASP A 88 16.62 3.67 -13.61
C ASP A 88 16.92 2.74 -12.42
N ALA A 89 17.90 3.11 -11.60
CA ALA A 89 18.22 2.38 -10.37
C ALA A 89 17.05 2.47 -9.36
N GLU A 90 16.48 3.66 -9.18
CA GLU A 90 15.33 3.89 -8.29
C GLU A 90 14.06 3.23 -8.82
N LYS A 91 13.84 3.23 -10.14
CA LYS A 91 12.74 2.48 -10.78
C LYS A 91 12.87 0.98 -10.54
N LYS A 92 14.09 0.44 -10.63
CA LYS A 92 14.37 -0.97 -10.32
C LYS A 92 14.08 -1.28 -8.84
N GLU A 93 14.55 -0.43 -7.92
CA GLU A 93 14.25 -0.55 -6.50
C GLU A 93 12.73 -0.54 -6.23
N MET A 94 12.00 0.39 -6.86
CA MET A 94 10.55 0.48 -6.74
C MET A 94 9.84 -0.81 -7.22
N LYS A 95 10.34 -1.39 -8.33
CA LYS A 95 9.85 -2.68 -8.86
C LYS A 95 10.15 -3.84 -7.91
N GLU A 96 11.32 -3.87 -7.30
CA GLU A 96 11.70 -4.90 -6.32
C GLU A 96 10.81 -4.84 -5.07
N ILE A 97 10.51 -3.64 -4.56
CA ILE A 97 9.55 -3.45 -3.46
C ILE A 97 8.20 -4.05 -3.85
N ARG A 98 7.67 -3.68 -5.02
CA ARG A 98 6.40 -4.21 -5.53
C ARG A 98 6.39 -5.73 -5.58
N MET A 99 7.42 -6.35 -6.14
CA MET A 99 7.51 -7.82 -6.26
C MET A 99 7.54 -8.49 -4.88
N LYS A 100 8.32 -7.95 -3.94
CA LYS A 100 8.38 -8.47 -2.56
C LYS A 100 7.03 -8.39 -1.85
N VAL A 101 6.31 -7.28 -2.03
CA VAL A 101 4.96 -7.12 -1.46
C VAL A 101 3.97 -8.10 -2.08
N GLU A 102 3.97 -8.24 -3.41
CA GLU A 102 3.09 -9.20 -4.11
C GLU A 102 3.33 -10.64 -3.63
N GLU A 103 4.57 -11.06 -3.46
CA GLU A 103 4.89 -12.41 -2.97
C GLU A 103 4.48 -12.60 -1.50
N HIS A 104 4.72 -11.59 -0.64
CA HIS A 104 4.30 -11.66 0.75
C HIS A 104 2.77 -11.77 0.88
N VAL A 105 2.02 -10.95 0.15
CA VAL A 105 0.54 -11.02 0.11
C VAL A 105 0.06 -12.38 -0.39
N LYS A 106 0.67 -12.94 -1.45
CA LYS A 106 0.35 -14.31 -1.90
C LYS A 106 0.61 -15.35 -0.80
N GLY A 107 1.70 -15.21 -0.05
CA GLY A 107 2.02 -16.07 1.09
C GLY A 107 0.93 -16.02 2.16
N LEU A 108 0.51 -14.80 2.54
CA LEU A 108 -0.55 -14.59 3.52
C LEU A 108 -1.90 -15.18 3.05
N MET A 109 -2.29 -14.94 1.80
CA MET A 109 -3.52 -15.50 1.24
C MET A 109 -3.51 -17.04 1.18
N ARG A 110 -2.35 -17.65 0.91
CA ARG A 110 -2.20 -19.12 0.94
C ARG A 110 -2.30 -19.70 2.35
N ALA A 111 -1.84 -18.97 3.37
CA ALA A 111 -1.97 -19.39 4.76
C ALA A 111 -3.45 -19.40 5.18
N LEU A 112 -4.20 -18.35 4.80
CA LEU A 112 -5.63 -18.23 5.08
C LEU A 112 -6.45 -19.42 4.54
N VAL A 113 -6.21 -19.82 3.28
CA VAL A 113 -6.94 -20.95 2.63
C VAL A 113 -6.59 -22.32 3.22
N ARG A 114 -5.52 -22.44 4.01
CA ARG A 114 -5.10 -23.72 4.63
C ARG A 114 -5.58 -23.88 6.07
N GLU A 115 -6.14 -22.84 6.67
CA GLU A 115 -6.67 -22.86 8.04
C GLU A 115 -8.18 -23.18 8.09
N ASP A 116 -8.83 -23.34 6.92
CA ASP A 116 -10.18 -23.91 6.72
C ASP A 116 -10.13 -25.40 6.31
#